data_AF-A0A2V6DQA2-F1
#
_entry.id   AF-A0A2V6DQA2-F1
#
_cell.length_a   1.000
_cell.length_b   1.000
_cell.length_c   1.000
_cell.angle_alpha   90.00
_cell.angle_beta   90.00
_cell.angle_gamma   90.00
#
_symmetry.space_group_name_H-M   'P 1'
#
loop_
_entity.id
_entity.type
_entity.pdbx_description
1 polymer ?
#
loop_
_entity_poly.entity_id
_entity_poly.type
_entity_poly.pdbx_seq_one_letter_code
_entity_poly.pdbx_strand_id
1 'polypeptide(L)'
;MTKYSLAIRRSDDWPNRPYQGSEAGQALVFIIIVIAVIGAGLFFLNSMRKDAKVEGEAFTHEIIEKCAFQHDVKWLHGKVASDRRVAVPPAMDDQFIYYLTKLGVPDRNYKLDGQLEFEGYFGSPHGSYKTILTYPTQHATVNFTIARPSGVWLITDFGVTYERPPE
;
A
#
# COMPACT_ATOMS: atom_id res chain seq x y z
N MET A 1 34.50 54.52 -73.27
CA MET A 1 34.34 53.31 -72.43
C MET A 1 35.54 53.32 -71.49
N THR A 2 35.42 53.42 -70.16
CA THR A 2 34.70 52.51 -69.25
C THR A 2 34.41 53.25 -67.94
N LYS A 3 33.15 53.29 -67.48
CA LYS A 3 32.79 53.83 -66.16
C LYS A 3 32.97 52.73 -65.11
N TYR A 4 33.86 52.93 -64.15
CA TYR A 4 33.94 52.09 -62.96
C TYR A 4 32.84 52.53 -61.99
N SER A 5 31.80 51.70 -61.86
CA SER A 5 30.75 51.85 -60.85
C SER A 5 31.24 51.23 -59.55
N LEU A 6 31.61 52.05 -58.57
CA LEU A 6 31.86 51.62 -57.20
C LEU A 6 30.51 51.32 -56.52
N ALA A 7 30.17 50.03 -56.41
CA ALA A 7 29.05 49.57 -55.61
C ALA A 7 29.41 49.70 -54.12
N ILE A 8 28.82 50.68 -53.44
CA ILE A 8 28.92 50.84 -51.98
C ILE A 8 28.05 49.75 -51.35
N ARG A 9 28.68 48.72 -50.77
CA ARG A 9 27.98 47.73 -49.93
C ARG A 9 27.48 48.42 -48.66
N ARG A 10 26.16 48.44 -48.47
CA ARG A 10 25.49 48.88 -47.24
C ARG A 10 25.85 47.91 -46.11
N SER A 11 26.22 48.43 -44.95
CA SER A 11 26.70 47.68 -43.76
C SER A 11 25.63 46.89 -43.01
N ASP A 12 24.41 46.78 -43.55
CA ASP A 12 23.23 46.32 -42.82
C ASP A 12 22.83 44.88 -43.20
N ASP A 13 23.58 44.24 -44.10
CA ASP A 13 23.40 42.82 -44.47
C ASP A 13 24.13 41.89 -43.50
N TRP A 14 23.73 41.89 -42.23
CA TRP A 14 24.05 40.77 -41.36
C TRP A 14 23.01 39.68 -41.57
N PRO A 15 23.39 38.45 -41.94
CA PRO A 15 22.43 37.36 -42.00
C PRO A 15 21.90 37.11 -40.59
N ASN A 16 20.65 37.51 -40.34
CA ASN A 16 19.85 36.99 -39.23
C ASN A 16 19.66 35.50 -39.50
N ARG A 17 20.63 34.68 -39.07
CA ARG A 17 20.44 33.23 -39.00
C ARG A 17 19.40 33.02 -37.90
N PRO A 18 18.18 32.55 -38.22
CA PRO A 18 17.32 32.05 -37.16
C PRO A 18 18.13 31.01 -36.41
N TYR A 19 18.16 31.10 -35.08
CA TYR A 19 18.80 30.12 -34.24
C TYR A 19 18.00 28.82 -34.36
N GLN A 20 18.26 28.07 -35.42
CA GLN A 20 17.64 26.79 -35.66
C GLN A 20 18.38 25.80 -34.76
N GLY A 21 17.97 25.77 -33.48
CA GLY A 21 18.37 24.71 -32.57
C GLY A 21 18.12 23.39 -33.29
N SER A 22 19.16 22.56 -33.43
CA SER A 22 19.04 21.30 -34.15
C SER A 22 17.88 20.51 -33.55
N GLU A 23 16.95 20.04 -34.38
CA GLU A 23 15.83 19.18 -33.94
C GLU A 23 16.33 18.01 -33.07
N ALA A 24 17.58 17.56 -33.30
CA ALA A 24 18.27 16.58 -32.48
C ALA A 24 18.48 16.99 -31.01
N GLY A 25 18.80 18.27 -30.74
CA GLY A 25 18.95 18.80 -29.38
C GLY A 25 17.61 18.87 -28.65
N GLN A 26 16.55 19.25 -29.36
CA GLN A 26 15.19 19.29 -28.81
C GLN A 26 14.64 17.88 -28.54
N ALA A 27 14.88 16.92 -29.44
CA ALA A 27 14.49 15.52 -29.25
C ALA A 27 15.19 14.89 -28.04
N LEU A 28 16.48 15.17 -27.83
CA LEU A 28 17.22 14.67 -26.67
C LEU A 28 16.65 15.20 -25.35
N VAL A 29 16.37 16.51 -25.27
CA VAL A 29 15.77 17.13 -24.08
C VAL A 29 14.40 16.53 -23.79
N PHE A 30 13.58 16.33 -24.82
CA PHE A 30 12.28 15.69 -24.68
C PHE A 30 12.40 14.28 -24.10
N ILE A 31 13.32 13.45 -24.60
CA ILE A 31 13.56 12.10 -24.09
C ILE A 31 13.99 12.13 -22.61
N ILE A 32 14.88 13.04 -22.23
CA ILE A 32 15.32 13.19 -20.83
C ILE A 32 14.13 13.53 -19.93
N ILE A 33 13.27 14.46 -20.34
CA ILE A 33 12.06 14.83 -19.59
C ILE A 33 11.13 13.63 -19.45
N VAL A 34 10.88 12.88 -20.54
CA VAL A 34 10.03 11.69 -20.51
C VAL A 34 10.58 10.65 -19.53
N ILE A 35 11.89 10.36 -19.57
CA ILE A 35 12.54 9.44 -18.64
C ILE A 35 12.42 9.95 -17.20
N ALA A 36 12.62 11.25 -16.96
CA ALA A 36 12.49 11.84 -15.63
C ALA A 36 11.06 11.70 -15.08
N VAL A 37 10.03 11.93 -15.91
CA VAL A 37 8.62 11.76 -15.52
C VAL A 37 8.29 10.30 -15.21
N ILE A 38 8.74 9.37 -16.07
CA ILE A 38 8.54 7.92 -15.84
C ILE A 38 9.25 7.49 -14.55
N GLY A 39 10.49 7.91 -14.36
CA GLY A 39 11.27 7.60 -13.16
C GLY A 39 10.61 8.12 -11.88
N ALA A 40 10.13 9.37 -11.90
CA ALA A 40 9.39 9.96 -10.78
C ALA A 40 8.09 9.20 -10.50
N GLY A 41 7.34 8.83 -11.54
CA GLY A 41 6.12 8.04 -11.42
C GLY A 41 6.35 6.67 -10.80
N LEU A 42 7.38 5.93 -11.25
CA LEU A 42 7.74 4.63 -10.70
C LEU A 42 8.22 4.72 -9.24
N PHE A 43 9.00 5.74 -8.91
CA PHE A 43 9.46 5.99 -7.55
C PHE A 43 8.28 6.22 -6.60
N PHE A 44 7.36 7.11 -6.99
CA PHE A 44 6.16 7.41 -6.22
C PHE A 44 5.30 6.17 -5.96
N LEU A 45 5.04 5.36 -7.00
CA LEU A 45 4.29 4.11 -6.87
C LEU A 45 4.95 3.11 -5.91
N ASN A 46 6.28 2.99 -5.97
CA ASN A 46 7.01 2.10 -5.08
C ASN A 46 6.99 2.60 -3.62
N SER A 47 7.03 3.92 -3.41
CA SER A 47 6.86 4.52 -2.08
C SER A 47 5.51 4.16 -1.50
N MET A 48 4.42 4.40 -2.23
CA MET A 48 3.07 4.10 -1.76
C MET A 48 2.89 2.62 -1.36
N ARG A 49 3.51 1.70 -2.11
CA ARG A 49 3.47 0.26 -1.78
C ARG A 49 4.22 -0.05 -0.49
N LYS A 50 5.37 0.57 -0.26
CA LYS A 50 6.13 0.40 0.99
C LYS A 50 5.35 0.95 2.17
N ASP A 51 4.76 2.15 2.02
CA ASP A 51 3.95 2.78 3.06
C ASP A 51 2.73 1.91 3.40
N ALA A 52 2.01 1.41 2.39
CA ALA A 52 0.90 0.50 2.60
C ALA A 52 1.32 -0.81 3.28
N LYS A 53 2.51 -1.36 3.00
CA LYS A 53 3.02 -2.54 3.71
C LYS A 53 3.25 -2.27 5.19
N VAL A 54 3.90 -1.14 5.51
CA VAL A 54 4.16 -0.73 6.90
C VAL A 54 2.86 -0.46 7.64
N GLU A 55 1.93 0.28 7.02
CA GLU A 55 0.61 0.56 7.61
C GLU A 55 -0.23 -0.70 7.80
N GLY A 56 -0.20 -1.62 6.82
CA GLY A 56 -0.94 -2.89 6.89
C GLY A 56 -0.41 -3.80 8.00
N GLU A 57 0.91 -3.90 8.14
CA GLU A 57 1.54 -4.65 9.24
C GLU A 57 1.20 -4.03 10.60
N ALA A 58 1.32 -2.70 10.73
CA ALA A 58 0.93 -1.99 11.95
C ALA A 58 -0.55 -2.20 12.29
N PHE A 59 -1.44 -2.19 11.29
CA PHE A 59 -2.85 -2.49 11.48
C PHE A 59 -3.08 -3.93 11.95
N THR A 60 -2.35 -4.92 11.41
CA THR A 60 -2.45 -6.31 11.90
C THR A 60 -1.99 -6.46 13.34
N HIS A 61 -0.94 -5.75 13.76
CA HIS A 61 -0.56 -5.68 15.17
C HIS A 61 -1.65 -5.01 16.03
N GLU A 62 -2.30 -3.96 15.54
CA GLU A 62 -3.43 -3.33 16.21
C GLU A 62 -4.60 -4.30 16.38
N ILE A 63 -4.93 -5.10 15.36
CA ILE A 63 -5.96 -6.16 15.44
C ILE A 63 -5.66 -7.11 16.59
N ILE A 64 -4.43 -7.61 16.68
CA ILE A 64 -4.05 -8.57 17.72
C ILE A 64 -4.12 -7.92 19.10
N GLU A 65 -3.56 -6.72 19.26
CA GLU A 65 -3.61 -5.98 20.52
C GLU A 65 -5.05 -5.69 20.96
N LYS A 66 -5.92 -5.24 20.06
CA LYS A 66 -7.31 -4.90 20.36
C LYS A 66 -8.19 -6.12 20.61
N CYS A 67 -8.03 -7.17 19.82
CA CYS A 67 -8.88 -8.36 19.92
C CYS A 67 -8.39 -9.37 20.96
N ALA A 68 -7.09 -9.71 20.95
CA ALA A 68 -6.56 -10.79 21.80
C ALA A 68 -6.10 -10.31 23.18
N PHE A 69 -5.59 -9.08 23.31
CA PHE A 69 -5.12 -8.54 24.58
C PHE A 69 -6.17 -7.69 25.30
N GLN A 70 -6.90 -6.84 24.56
CA GLN A 70 -7.87 -5.90 25.13
C GLN A 70 -9.32 -6.39 25.05
N HIS A 71 -9.60 -7.45 24.29
CA HIS A 71 -10.94 -8.01 24.07
C HIS A 71 -11.98 -6.96 23.64
N ASP A 72 -11.56 -5.98 22.82
CA ASP A 72 -12.38 -4.83 22.42
C ASP A 72 -13.27 -5.16 21.21
N VAL A 73 -14.44 -5.71 21.48
CA VAL A 73 -15.45 -6.02 20.46
C VAL A 73 -15.99 -4.78 19.75
N LYS A 74 -16.04 -3.62 20.42
CA LYS A 74 -16.55 -2.38 19.81
C LYS A 74 -15.59 -1.88 18.73
N TRP A 75 -14.30 -1.94 19.01
CA TRP A 75 -13.27 -1.65 18.01
C TRP A 75 -13.33 -2.63 16.84
N LEU A 76 -13.48 -3.94 17.12
CA LEU A 76 -13.60 -4.97 16.08
C LEU A 76 -14.78 -4.66 15.15
N HIS A 77 -15.98 -4.44 15.71
CA HIS A 77 -17.15 -4.05 14.94
C HIS A 77 -16.85 -2.84 14.05
N GLY A 78 -16.20 -1.80 14.56
CA GLY A 78 -15.85 -0.61 13.78
C GLY A 78 -14.87 -0.83 12.63
N LYS A 79 -14.04 -1.88 12.68
CA LYS A 79 -12.99 -2.18 11.70
C LYS A 79 -13.33 -3.31 10.74
N VAL A 80 -14.38 -4.07 11.00
CA VAL A 80 -14.88 -5.07 10.07
C VAL A 80 -15.48 -4.42 8.82
N ALA A 81 -15.08 -4.91 7.65
CA ALA A 81 -15.53 -4.44 6.36
C ALA A 81 -17.03 -4.70 6.15
N SER A 82 -17.72 -3.77 5.48
CA SER A 82 -19.18 -3.81 5.31
C SER A 82 -19.65 -5.03 4.52
N ASP A 83 -18.88 -5.48 3.54
CA ASP A 83 -19.14 -6.69 2.76
C ASP A 83 -19.16 -7.96 3.64
N ARG A 84 -18.22 -8.10 4.59
CA ARG A 84 -18.25 -9.17 5.59
C ARG A 84 -19.51 -9.10 6.43
N ARG A 85 -19.91 -7.92 6.90
CA ARG A 85 -21.12 -7.77 7.75
C ARG A 85 -22.41 -8.16 7.04
N VAL A 86 -22.44 -8.11 5.72
CA VAL A 86 -23.58 -8.59 4.92
C VAL A 86 -23.58 -10.13 4.86
N ALA A 87 -22.41 -10.75 4.76
CA ALA A 87 -22.27 -12.20 4.65
C ALA A 87 -22.31 -12.94 6.00
N VAL A 88 -21.85 -12.29 7.07
CA VAL A 88 -21.61 -12.90 8.39
C VAL A 88 -22.36 -12.10 9.46
N PRO A 89 -23.18 -12.75 10.30
CA PRO A 89 -23.89 -12.08 11.39
C PRO A 89 -22.92 -11.46 12.42
N PRO A 90 -23.22 -10.28 13.00
CA PRO A 90 -22.40 -9.66 14.04
C PRO A 90 -22.15 -10.54 15.27
N ALA A 91 -23.07 -11.49 15.56
CA ALA A 91 -22.90 -12.43 16.66
C ALA A 91 -21.63 -13.31 16.54
N MET A 92 -21.08 -13.49 15.33
CA MET A 92 -19.80 -14.17 15.12
C MET A 92 -18.61 -13.35 15.62
N ASP A 93 -18.67 -12.02 15.47
CA ASP A 93 -17.66 -11.11 15.98
C ASP A 93 -17.66 -11.11 17.51
N ASP A 94 -18.85 -11.06 18.12
CA ASP A 94 -19.04 -11.21 19.57
C ASP A 94 -18.52 -12.56 20.08
N GLN A 95 -18.84 -13.64 19.38
CA GLN A 95 -18.41 -14.99 19.75
C GLN A 95 -16.88 -15.16 19.65
N PHE A 96 -16.26 -14.57 18.64
CA PHE A 96 -14.80 -14.56 18.49
C PHE A 96 -14.13 -13.91 19.70
N ILE A 97 -14.55 -12.70 20.07
CA ILE A 97 -13.99 -11.99 21.22
C ILE A 97 -14.30 -12.73 22.53
N TYR A 98 -15.51 -13.28 22.67
CA TYR A 98 -15.90 -14.06 23.83
C TYR A 98 -14.96 -15.25 24.07
N TYR A 99 -14.57 -15.98 23.02
CA TYR A 99 -13.64 -17.08 23.17
C TYR A 99 -12.23 -16.62 23.52
N LEU A 100 -11.71 -15.57 22.88
CA LEU A 100 -10.42 -14.99 23.24
C LEU A 100 -10.41 -14.56 24.71
N THR A 101 -11.50 -13.96 25.19
CA THR A 101 -11.68 -13.56 26.59
C THR A 101 -11.59 -14.77 27.54
N LYS A 102 -12.16 -15.92 27.18
CA LYS A 102 -12.07 -17.14 27.99
C LYS A 102 -10.66 -17.72 28.09
N LEU A 103 -9.83 -17.50 27.08
CA LEU A 103 -8.42 -17.90 27.11
C LEU A 103 -7.57 -16.97 27.99
N GLY A 104 -8.09 -15.77 28.25
CA GLY A 104 -7.39 -14.72 28.96
C GLY A 104 -6.48 -13.92 28.04
N VAL A 105 -5.33 -13.49 28.56
CA VAL A 105 -4.35 -12.70 27.80
C VAL A 105 -3.23 -13.65 27.34
N PRO A 106 -2.89 -13.66 26.05
CA PRO A 106 -1.78 -14.49 25.56
C PRO A 106 -0.42 -13.89 25.92
N ASP A 107 0.64 -14.66 25.73
CA ASP A 107 2.01 -14.14 25.73
C ASP A 107 2.17 -13.09 24.62
N ARG A 108 2.89 -12.00 24.95
CA ARG A 108 3.24 -10.94 23.98
C ARG A 108 4.27 -11.41 22.96
N ASN A 109 4.99 -12.51 23.23
CA ASN A 109 5.92 -13.10 22.30
C ASN A 109 5.20 -13.98 21.26
N TYR A 110 4.50 -13.33 20.32
CA TYR A 110 3.89 -13.98 19.18
C TYR A 110 4.61 -13.60 17.89
N LYS A 111 4.57 -14.50 16.90
CA LYS A 111 5.05 -14.23 15.55
C LYS A 111 3.87 -14.01 14.62
N LEU A 112 3.97 -12.98 13.80
CA LEU A 112 3.03 -12.73 12.72
C LEU A 112 3.59 -13.32 11.42
N ASP A 113 2.89 -14.29 10.84
CA ASP A 113 3.21 -14.88 9.55
C ASP A 113 2.17 -14.46 8.52
N GLY A 114 2.59 -13.88 7.42
CA GLY A 114 1.70 -13.39 6.39
C GLY A 114 2.35 -12.28 5.57
N GLN A 115 1.66 -11.87 4.51
CA GLN A 115 2.15 -10.79 3.67
C GLN A 115 1.01 -9.98 3.07
N LEU A 116 1.33 -8.72 2.76
CA LEU A 116 0.47 -7.83 2.01
C LEU A 116 0.75 -7.95 0.52
N GLU A 117 -0.31 -8.18 -0.24
CA GLU A 117 -0.35 -8.34 -1.68
C GLU A 117 -1.14 -7.20 -2.32
N PHE A 118 -0.96 -7.02 -3.63
CA PHE A 118 -1.58 -5.96 -4.41
C PHE A 118 -2.10 -6.55 -5.71
N GLU A 119 -3.39 -6.39 -6.00
CA GLU A 119 -4.00 -6.72 -7.30
C GLU A 119 -3.57 -5.68 -8.35
N GLY A 120 -2.30 -5.72 -8.75
CA GLY A 120 -1.72 -4.81 -9.74
C GLY A 120 -1.11 -3.51 -9.15
N TYR A 121 -0.81 -2.55 -10.03
CA TYR A 121 -0.15 -1.29 -9.65
C TYR A 121 -1.07 -0.26 -9.01
N PHE A 122 -2.37 -0.34 -9.30
CA PHE A 122 -3.39 0.58 -8.78
C PHE A 122 -4.49 -0.12 -7.96
N GLY A 123 -4.39 -1.44 -7.78
CA GLY A 123 -5.33 -2.21 -6.97
C GLY A 123 -5.22 -1.88 -5.50
N SER A 124 -6.31 -2.12 -4.76
CA SER A 124 -6.30 -1.99 -3.30
C SER A 124 -5.41 -3.08 -2.69
N PRO A 125 -4.57 -2.74 -1.70
CA PRO A 125 -3.79 -3.74 -1.00
C PRO A 125 -4.71 -4.66 -0.19
N HIS A 126 -4.38 -5.94 -0.18
CA HIS A 126 -5.03 -6.97 0.63
C HIS A 126 -3.96 -7.88 1.22
N GLY A 127 -4.19 -8.47 2.38
CA GLY A 127 -3.20 -9.33 3.01
C GLY A 127 -3.85 -10.35 3.91
N SER A 128 -3.28 -11.54 3.93
CA SER A 128 -3.69 -12.63 4.81
C SER A 128 -2.59 -12.90 5.81
N TYR A 129 -2.95 -12.92 7.08
CA TYR A 129 -2.05 -13.06 8.21
C TYR A 129 -2.54 -14.17 9.12
N LYS A 130 -1.57 -14.85 9.73
CA LYS A 130 -1.75 -15.93 10.68
C LYS A 130 -0.77 -15.71 11.82
N THR A 131 -1.24 -15.96 13.04
CA THR A 131 -0.39 -15.96 14.22
C THR A 131 -0.80 -17.07 15.16
N ILE A 132 0.17 -17.61 15.89
CA ILE A 132 -0.07 -18.56 16.97
C ILE A 132 0.08 -17.78 18.27
N LEU A 133 -1.01 -17.67 19.02
CA LEU A 133 -1.06 -17.04 20.32
C LEU A 133 -0.96 -18.12 21.39
N THR A 134 0.02 -17.97 22.28
CA THR A 134 0.24 -18.88 23.42
C THR A 134 -0.50 -18.35 24.63
N TYR A 135 -1.47 -19.11 25.13
CA TYR A 135 -2.19 -18.80 26.37
C TYR A 135 -1.72 -19.70 27.51
N PRO A 136 -2.05 -19.39 28.77
CA PRO A 136 -1.63 -20.18 29.92
C PRO A 136 -2.03 -21.67 29.86
N THR A 137 -3.14 -21.98 29.19
CA THR A 137 -3.72 -23.33 29.16
C THR A 137 -3.65 -24.02 27.79
N GLN A 138 -3.43 -23.30 26.69
CA GLN A 138 -3.39 -23.85 25.33
C GLN A 138 -2.87 -22.84 24.30
N HIS A 139 -2.69 -23.28 23.06
CA HIS A 139 -2.39 -22.41 21.92
C HIS A 139 -3.64 -22.17 21.07
N ALA A 140 -3.79 -20.94 20.55
CA ALA A 140 -4.80 -20.62 19.57
C ALA A 140 -4.14 -20.06 18.31
N THR A 141 -4.49 -20.64 17.17
CA THR A 141 -4.14 -20.09 15.86
C THR A 141 -5.19 -19.08 15.47
N VAL A 142 -4.79 -17.83 15.24
CA VAL A 142 -5.68 -16.77 14.77
C VAL A 142 -5.30 -16.37 13.37
N ASN A 143 -6.30 -16.25 12.50
CA ASN A 143 -6.12 -15.86 11.11
C ASN A 143 -6.94 -14.59 10.85
N PHE A 144 -6.39 -13.67 10.08
CA PHE A 144 -7.03 -12.42 9.69
C PHE A 144 -6.71 -12.10 8.24
N THR A 145 -7.70 -11.56 7.54
CA THR A 145 -7.54 -10.98 6.22
C THR A 145 -7.89 -9.50 6.32
N ILE A 146 -7.00 -8.66 5.79
CA ILE A 146 -7.18 -7.22 5.78
C ILE A 146 -7.22 -6.72 4.34
N ALA A 147 -7.92 -5.61 4.13
CA ALA A 147 -7.86 -4.87 2.88
C ALA A 147 -7.96 -3.37 3.16
N ARG A 148 -7.52 -2.56 2.21
CA ARG A 148 -7.64 -1.10 2.28
C ARG A 148 -8.55 -0.53 1.18
N PRO A 149 -9.85 -0.89 1.13
CA PRO A 149 -10.75 -0.30 0.15
C PRO A 149 -10.92 1.19 0.46
N SER A 150 -10.76 2.04 -0.55
CA SER A 150 -10.95 3.50 -0.42
C SER A 150 -10.07 4.18 0.65
N GLY A 151 -8.88 3.64 0.93
CA GLY A 151 -7.88 4.31 1.76
C GLY A 151 -7.97 4.05 3.27
N VAL A 152 -8.94 3.27 3.74
CA VAL A 152 -9.08 2.88 5.16
C VAL A 152 -8.83 1.39 5.31
N TRP A 153 -8.00 0.99 6.30
CA TRP A 153 -7.76 -0.41 6.62
C TRP A 153 -8.95 -1.03 7.34
N LEU A 154 -9.40 -2.17 6.81
CA LEU A 154 -10.54 -2.93 7.29
C LEU A 154 -10.21 -4.42 7.35
N ILE A 155 -10.92 -5.14 8.21
CA ILE A 155 -10.85 -6.59 8.36
C ILE A 155 -11.93 -7.20 7.47
N THR A 156 -11.51 -7.95 6.46
CA THR A 156 -12.41 -8.61 5.51
C THR A 156 -12.75 -10.02 5.97
N ASP A 157 -11.80 -10.72 6.59
CA ASP A 157 -12.04 -12.02 7.19
C ASP A 157 -11.25 -12.22 8.48
N PHE A 158 -11.75 -13.07 9.36
CA PHE A 158 -11.02 -13.52 10.54
C PHE A 158 -11.62 -14.79 11.12
N GLY A 159 -10.78 -15.55 11.81
CA GLY A 159 -11.17 -16.76 12.50
C GLY A 159 -10.11 -17.24 13.48
N VAL A 160 -10.52 -18.15 14.35
CA VAL A 160 -9.66 -18.76 15.36
C VAL A 160 -9.84 -20.28 15.34
N THR A 161 -8.71 -20.99 15.41
CA THR A 161 -8.66 -22.44 15.52
C THR A 161 -7.86 -22.80 16.76
N TYR A 162 -8.35 -23.75 17.54
CA TYR A 162 -7.71 -24.19 18.77
C TYR A 162 -7.04 -25.55 18.55
N GLU A 163 -5.85 -25.74 19.12
CA GLU A 163 -5.35 -27.10 19.31
C GLU A 163 -6.23 -27.80 20.34
N ARG A 164 -6.82 -28.94 19.96
CA ARG A 164 -7.62 -29.76 20.89
C ARG A 164 -6.71 -30.15 22.08
N PRO A 165 -7.14 -29.97 23.34
CA PRO A 165 -6.39 -30.50 24.48
C PRO A 165 -6.15 -32.00 24.28
N PRO A 166 -4.96 -32.54 24.60
CA PRO A 166 -4.77 -33.98 24.58
C PRO A 166 -5.82 -34.64 25.50
N GLU A 167 -6.55 -35.62 24.97
CA GLU A 167 -7.55 -36.41 25.71
C GLU A 167 -6.92 -37.18 26.88
#